data_AF-A0A7V9CZ04-F1
#
_entry.id   AF-A0A7V9CZ04-F1
#
_cell.length_a   1.000
_cell.length_b   1.000
_cell.length_c   1.000
_cell.angle_alpha   90.00
_cell.angle_beta   90.00
_cell.angle_gamma   90.00
#
_symmetry.space_group_name_H-M   'P 1'
#
loop_
_entity.id
_entity.type
_entity.pdbx_description
1 polymer ?
#
loop_
_entity_poly.entity_id
_entity_poly.type
_entity_poly.pdbx_seq_one_letter_code
_entity_poly.pdbx_strand_id
1 'polypeptide(L)'
;MRRAALIALLAAALAGCGGAETTAPAPETVEGPAETQAETGSETTGGGSESGDPTAGKAIYAQNGCGSCHTFDPAASKASVGPNLNELPDLAEKADRGSVEEFTSESISEPAAYIEEGFPEIMPTYDELDERELADLVAFLTES
;
A
#
# COMPACT_ATOMS: atom_id res chain seq x y z
N MET A 1 -81.89 27.30 4.89
CA MET A 1 -81.64 27.77 3.51
C MET A 1 -80.20 27.48 3.16
N ARG A 2 -79.97 26.83 1.99
CA ARG A 2 -78.79 26.86 1.11
C ARG A 2 -77.45 27.22 1.79
N ARG A 3 -76.45 26.34 1.79
CA ARG A 3 -75.48 26.15 0.68
C ARG A 3 -74.71 24.84 0.96
N ALA A 4 -74.80 23.83 0.08
CA ALA A 4 -73.83 23.55 -1.01
C ALA A 4 -72.42 23.31 -0.45
N ALA A 5 -71.98 22.07 -0.21
CA ALA A 5 -71.53 21.05 -1.18
C ALA A 5 -70.17 21.36 -1.85
N LEU A 6 -69.38 20.29 -2.02
CA LEU A 6 -68.11 20.08 -2.76
C LEU A 6 -66.91 19.79 -1.81
N ILE A 7 -66.69 18.53 -1.41
CA ILE A 7 -66.07 17.38 -2.13
C ILE A 7 -64.55 17.53 -2.32
N ALA A 8 -63.79 16.67 -1.63
CA ALA A 8 -62.60 15.90 -2.06
C ALA A 8 -61.91 15.37 -0.78
N LEU A 9 -62.27 14.21 -0.19
CA LEU A 9 -62.02 12.83 -0.62
C LEU A 9 -60.55 12.50 -0.95
N LEU A 10 -59.79 12.11 0.08
CA LEU A 10 -58.90 10.92 0.15
C LEU A 10 -58.37 10.85 1.60
N ALA A 11 -58.97 10.12 2.55
CA ALA A 11 -58.87 8.66 2.77
C ALA A 11 -57.40 8.19 2.83
N ALA A 12 -56.88 7.51 3.86
CA ALA A 12 -57.33 7.03 5.16
C ALA A 12 -56.02 6.65 5.93
N ALA A 13 -55.83 7.03 7.19
CA ALA A 13 -56.08 6.22 8.41
C ALA A 13 -55.04 5.06 8.56
N LEU A 14 -54.36 4.80 9.69
CA LEU A 14 -54.69 4.81 11.12
C LEU A 14 -53.37 4.91 11.94
N ALA A 15 -53.30 5.73 13.01
CA ALA A 15 -53.45 5.35 14.44
C ALA A 15 -52.42 4.32 14.95
N GLY A 16 -51.72 4.45 16.08
CA GLY A 16 -51.75 5.38 17.22
C GLY A 16 -50.39 5.32 17.95
N CYS A 17 -50.03 6.34 18.73
CA CYS A 17 -50.16 6.40 20.20
C CYS A 17 -49.32 5.36 20.97
N GLY A 18 -48.32 5.82 21.73
CA GLY A 18 -47.65 5.01 22.74
C GLY A 18 -46.41 5.72 23.30
N GLY A 19 -46.57 6.37 24.45
CA GLY A 19 -45.44 6.86 25.25
C GLY A 19 -44.89 5.76 26.18
N ALA A 20 -43.90 6.19 26.99
CA ALA A 20 -43.10 5.39 27.93
C ALA A 20 -42.06 4.52 27.21
N GLU A 21 -40.80 4.38 27.64
CA GLU A 21 -40.26 4.37 28.99
C GLU A 21 -38.73 4.37 28.90
N THR A 22 -38.09 5.02 29.87
CA THR A 22 -36.68 4.81 30.17
C THR A 22 -36.48 3.38 30.66
N THR A 23 -35.56 2.65 30.03
CA THR A 23 -34.87 1.50 30.62
C THR A 23 -33.57 1.31 29.86
N ALA A 24 -32.47 1.51 30.57
CA ALA A 24 -31.15 1.12 30.11
C ALA A 24 -31.05 -0.42 30.11
N PRO A 25 -30.50 -1.05 29.07
CA PRO A 25 -29.93 -2.37 29.22
C PRO A 25 -28.49 -2.27 29.73
N ALA A 26 -28.21 -3.02 30.79
CA ALA A 26 -26.88 -3.30 31.33
C ALA A 26 -25.95 -3.90 30.25
N PRO A 27 -24.62 -3.75 30.38
CA PRO A 27 -23.69 -4.43 29.48
C PRO A 27 -23.70 -5.93 29.79
N GLU A 28 -24.35 -6.70 28.93
CA GLU A 28 -24.21 -8.16 28.89
C GLU A 28 -22.85 -8.47 28.26
N THR A 29 -21.94 -8.95 29.11
CA THR A 29 -20.71 -9.65 28.75
C THR A 29 -20.94 -10.65 27.62
N VAL A 30 -20.31 -10.42 26.47
CA VAL A 30 -20.10 -11.47 25.46
C VAL A 30 -18.79 -12.16 25.77
N GLU A 31 -18.88 -13.33 26.41
CA GLU A 31 -17.86 -14.36 26.35
C GLU A 31 -18.24 -15.35 25.23
N GLY A 32 -17.38 -15.45 24.22
CA GLY A 32 -17.41 -16.44 23.14
C GLY A 32 -16.07 -16.40 22.39
N PRO A 33 -15.49 -17.55 22.01
CA PRO A 33 -14.07 -17.81 22.18
C PRO A 33 -13.21 -17.50 20.94
N ALA A 34 -11.94 -17.16 21.20
CA ALA A 34 -10.75 -17.39 20.38
C ALA A 34 -10.89 -17.23 18.86
N GLU A 35 -10.48 -16.07 18.35
CA GLU A 35 -9.33 -16.06 17.45
C GLU A 35 -8.28 -15.15 18.09
N THR A 36 -7.40 -15.81 18.82
CA THR A 36 -6.00 -15.41 18.96
C THR A 36 -5.57 -14.89 17.59
N GLN A 37 -5.49 -13.57 17.43
CA GLN A 37 -4.51 -13.01 16.51
C GLN A 37 -3.18 -13.42 17.11
N ALA A 38 -2.74 -14.60 16.68
CA ALA A 38 -1.34 -14.85 16.52
C ALA A 38 -0.90 -13.72 15.60
N GLU A 39 -0.38 -12.66 16.21
CA GLU A 39 0.92 -12.15 15.87
C GLU A 39 1.85 -13.37 15.71
N THR A 40 1.68 -14.10 14.61
CA THR A 40 2.81 -14.72 13.94
C THR A 40 3.58 -13.50 13.47
N GLY A 41 4.41 -12.99 14.39
CA GLY A 41 5.68 -12.42 14.01
C GLY A 41 6.19 -13.34 12.93
N SER A 42 6.31 -12.79 11.73
CA SER A 42 7.02 -13.43 10.64
C SER A 42 8.48 -13.49 11.05
N GLU A 43 8.79 -14.28 12.07
CA GLU A 43 9.98 -15.10 12.11
C GLU A 43 9.86 -16.11 10.95
N THR A 44 9.97 -15.60 9.73
CA THR A 44 10.75 -16.35 8.76
C THR A 44 12.17 -16.29 9.30
N THR A 45 12.55 -17.38 9.95
CA THR A 45 13.93 -17.84 9.99
C THR A 45 14.39 -18.00 8.53
N GLY A 46 14.75 -16.90 7.90
CA GLY A 46 15.85 -16.81 6.95
C GLY A 46 16.95 -16.18 7.78
N GLY A 47 17.73 -16.95 8.54
CA GLY A 47 18.80 -17.68 7.88
C GLY A 47 19.57 -16.69 7.02
N GLY A 48 20.20 -15.69 7.66
CA GLY A 48 20.96 -14.65 7.02
C GLY A 48 21.99 -15.27 6.06
N SER A 49 21.61 -15.30 4.80
CA SER A 49 22.53 -14.99 3.74
C SER A 49 22.64 -13.47 3.72
N GLU A 50 23.81 -12.95 3.38
CA GLU A 50 24.06 -11.51 3.16
C GLU A 50 23.25 -10.94 1.96
N SER A 51 22.19 -11.63 1.52
CA SER A 51 21.30 -11.34 0.40
C SER A 51 19.89 -11.07 0.93
N GLY A 52 19.21 -10.07 0.37
CA GLY A 52 17.84 -9.74 0.77
C GLY A 52 16.80 -10.82 0.46
N ASP A 53 15.57 -10.60 0.92
CA ASP A 53 14.36 -11.36 0.62
C ASP A 53 13.53 -10.58 -0.41
N PRO A 54 13.47 -11.03 -1.67
CA PRO A 54 12.73 -10.35 -2.73
C PRO A 54 11.21 -10.34 -2.48
N THR A 55 10.67 -11.25 -1.67
CA THR A 55 9.24 -11.24 -1.31
C THR A 55 8.93 -10.07 -0.38
N ALA A 56 9.78 -9.82 0.61
CA ALA A 56 9.69 -8.64 1.47
C ALA A 56 9.95 -7.36 0.66
N GLY A 57 10.93 -7.38 -0.24
CA GLY A 57 11.25 -6.26 -1.13
C GLY A 57 10.08 -5.82 -2.00
N LYS A 58 9.28 -6.76 -2.50
CA LYS A 58 8.05 -6.44 -3.25
C LYS A 58 7.04 -5.65 -2.42
N ALA A 59 6.90 -5.97 -1.14
CA ALA A 59 6.02 -5.22 -0.25
C ALA A 59 6.58 -3.81 -0.02
N ILE A 60 7.89 -3.67 0.18
CA ILE A 60 8.57 -2.37 0.34
C ILE A 60 8.41 -1.51 -0.91
N TYR A 61 8.60 -2.08 -2.10
CA TYR A 61 8.38 -1.40 -3.38
C TYR A 61 6.97 -0.79 -3.49
N ALA A 62 5.95 -1.55 -3.08
CA ALA A 62 4.57 -1.09 -3.12
C ALA A 62 4.27 -0.01 -2.07
N GLN A 63 4.75 -0.21 -0.84
CA GLN A 63 4.50 0.71 0.29
C GLN A 63 5.16 2.07 0.09
N ASN A 64 6.34 2.09 -0.53
CA ASN A 64 7.09 3.32 -0.80
C ASN A 64 6.74 3.97 -2.15
N GLY A 65 5.74 3.44 -2.86
CA GLY A 65 5.20 4.08 -4.07
C GLY A 65 6.13 4.06 -5.27
N CYS A 66 7.14 3.19 -5.32
CA CYS A 66 8.12 3.10 -6.42
C CYS A 66 7.42 2.93 -7.79
N GLY A 67 6.35 2.12 -7.83
CA GLY A 67 5.55 1.87 -9.02
C GLY A 67 4.72 3.06 -9.55
N SER A 68 4.67 4.16 -8.80
CA SER A 68 4.04 5.41 -9.28
C SER A 68 4.92 6.16 -10.29
N CYS A 69 6.23 5.88 -10.30
CA CYS A 69 7.20 6.54 -11.17
C CYS A 69 7.85 5.57 -12.16
N HIS A 70 8.08 4.33 -11.75
CA HIS A 70 8.82 3.35 -12.54
C HIS A 70 7.92 2.30 -13.22
N THR A 71 8.37 1.84 -14.38
CA THR A 71 7.86 0.63 -15.01
C THR A 71 8.62 -0.55 -14.43
N PHE A 72 7.90 -1.58 -13.99
CA PHE A 72 8.49 -2.80 -13.47
C PHE A 72 7.46 -3.92 -13.53
N ASP A 73 7.68 -4.89 -14.42
CA ASP A 73 6.74 -5.97 -14.70
C ASP A 73 6.52 -6.89 -13.49
N PRO A 74 7.54 -7.26 -12.69
CA PRO A 74 7.35 -8.07 -11.48
C PRO A 74 6.42 -7.44 -10.42
N ALA A 75 6.30 -6.11 -10.43
CA ALA A 75 5.39 -5.35 -9.58
C ALA A 75 4.11 -4.88 -10.30
N ALA A 76 3.94 -5.23 -11.58
CA ALA A 76 2.85 -4.77 -12.45
C ALA A 76 2.71 -3.23 -12.52
N SER A 77 3.81 -2.49 -12.32
CA SER A 77 3.84 -1.02 -12.45
C SER A 77 4.23 -0.61 -13.87
N LYS A 78 3.59 0.45 -14.38
CA LYS A 78 3.73 0.92 -15.78
C LYS A 78 3.97 2.42 -15.90
N ALA A 79 4.39 3.06 -14.81
CA ALA A 79 4.70 4.49 -14.83
C ALA A 79 6.02 4.74 -15.56
N SER A 80 6.16 5.92 -16.16
CA SER A 80 7.34 6.29 -16.97
C SER A 80 7.89 7.67 -16.59
N VAL A 81 7.68 8.05 -15.33
CA VAL A 81 8.22 9.29 -14.79
C VAL A 81 9.73 9.11 -14.52
N GLY A 82 10.12 7.92 -14.04
CA GLY A 82 11.50 7.46 -13.94
C GLY A 82 11.82 6.36 -14.97
N PRO A 83 13.08 5.88 -15.00
CA PRO A 83 13.53 4.85 -15.92
C PRO A 83 12.78 3.52 -15.77
N ASN A 84 12.80 2.72 -16.84
CA ASN A 84 12.21 1.38 -16.87
C ASN A 84 13.09 0.41 -16.07
N LEU A 85 12.61 -0.08 -14.92
CA LEU A 85 13.37 -1.00 -14.07
C LEU A 85 13.45 -2.41 -14.65
N ASN A 86 12.69 -2.74 -15.69
CA ASN A 86 12.91 -3.99 -16.43
C ASN A 86 14.25 -3.97 -17.22
N GLU A 87 14.86 -2.81 -17.39
CA GLU A 87 16.14 -2.60 -18.09
C GLU A 87 17.29 -2.34 -17.09
N LEU A 88 17.08 -2.64 -15.80
CA LEU A 88 18.02 -2.33 -14.72
C LEU A 88 19.47 -2.82 -14.97
N PRO A 89 19.72 -4.02 -15.52
CA PRO A 89 21.08 -4.43 -15.85
C PRO A 89 21.76 -3.53 -16.90
N ASP A 90 21.02 -3.13 -17.94
CA ASP A 90 21.55 -2.25 -19.00
C ASP A 90 21.79 -0.83 -18.47
N LEU A 91 20.90 -0.35 -17.59
CA LEU A 91 21.05 0.94 -16.89
C LEU A 91 22.31 0.94 -16.02
N ALA A 92 22.54 -0.13 -15.25
CA ALA A 92 23.73 -0.27 -14.42
C ALA A 92 25.02 -0.34 -15.26
N GLU A 93 25.00 -1.10 -16.36
CA GLU A 93 26.14 -1.16 -17.30
C GLU A 93 26.46 0.22 -17.88
N LYS A 94 25.44 0.96 -18.32
CA LYS A 94 25.61 2.32 -18.87
C LYS A 94 26.15 3.29 -17.82
N ALA A 95 25.72 3.17 -16.58
CA ALA A 95 26.15 4.03 -15.49
C ALA A 95 27.61 3.81 -15.08
N ASP A 96 28.17 2.61 -15.33
CA ASP A 96 29.54 2.21 -14.96
C ASP A 96 29.85 2.43 -13.46
N ARG A 97 28.89 2.10 -12.58
CA ARG A 97 28.95 2.33 -11.12
C ARG A 97 29.07 1.05 -10.27
N GLY A 98 29.56 -0.04 -10.85
CA GLY A 98 29.77 -1.31 -10.15
C GLY A 98 28.76 -2.39 -10.59
N SER A 99 28.42 -3.30 -9.68
CA SER A 99 27.43 -4.33 -9.93
C SER A 99 26.01 -3.74 -10.03
N VAL A 100 25.06 -4.53 -10.54
CA VAL A 100 23.65 -4.12 -10.62
C VAL A 100 23.11 -3.84 -9.21
N GLU A 101 23.47 -4.66 -8.23
CA GLU A 101 23.07 -4.50 -6.83
C GLU A 101 23.67 -3.24 -6.20
N GLU A 102 24.95 -2.97 -6.44
CA GLU A 102 25.63 -1.76 -5.96
C GLU A 102 24.99 -0.50 -6.55
N PHE A 103 24.78 -0.48 -7.87
CA PHE A 103 24.08 0.61 -8.57
C PHE A 103 22.66 0.82 -8.05
N THR A 104 21.92 -0.26 -7.82
CA THR A 104 20.53 -0.21 -7.34
C THR A 104 20.46 0.33 -5.91
N SER A 105 21.34 -0.14 -5.03
CA SER A 105 21.43 0.32 -3.64
C SER A 105 21.77 1.81 -3.56
N GLU A 106 22.77 2.26 -4.34
CA GLU A 106 23.15 3.66 -4.43
C GLU A 106 22.03 4.52 -5.01
N SER A 107 21.33 4.05 -6.04
CA SER A 107 20.22 4.80 -6.65
C SER A 107 19.05 5.02 -5.69
N ILE A 108 18.84 4.12 -4.71
CA ILE A 108 17.78 4.25 -3.70
C ILE A 108 18.23 5.11 -2.53
N SER A 109 19.46 4.93 -2.05
CA SER A 109 20.00 5.64 -0.88
C SER A 109 20.50 7.05 -1.22
N GLU A 110 21.02 7.25 -2.42
CA GLU A 110 21.59 8.50 -2.92
C GLU A 110 21.08 8.79 -4.35
N PRO A 111 19.76 9.01 -4.54
CA PRO A 111 19.15 9.15 -5.89
C PRO A 111 19.71 10.32 -6.70
N ALA A 112 20.27 11.35 -6.06
CA ALA A 112 20.90 12.48 -6.74
C ALA A 112 22.36 12.22 -7.17
N ALA A 113 22.98 11.11 -6.74
CA ALA A 113 24.37 10.78 -7.08
C ALA A 113 24.52 10.40 -8.56
N TYR A 114 23.49 9.82 -9.16
CA TYR A 114 23.41 9.53 -10.59
C TYR A 114 21.97 9.68 -11.09
N ILE A 115 21.80 10.50 -12.12
CA ILE A 115 20.51 10.68 -12.80
C ILE A 115 20.65 10.13 -14.22
N GLU A 116 19.82 9.14 -14.54
CA GLU A 116 19.80 8.52 -15.86
C GLU A 116 19.48 9.57 -16.94
N GLU A 117 20.17 9.46 -18.07
CA GLU A 117 20.04 10.42 -19.16
C GLU A 117 18.60 10.52 -19.65
N GLY A 118 18.08 11.74 -19.71
CA GLY A 118 16.71 12.00 -20.17
C GLY A 118 15.65 11.96 -19.08
N PHE A 119 16.02 11.67 -17.82
CA PHE A 119 15.11 11.72 -16.67
C PHE A 119 15.38 12.94 -15.78
N PRO A 120 14.35 13.47 -15.10
CA PRO A 120 14.52 14.57 -14.16
C PRO A 120 15.00 14.07 -12.79
N GLU A 121 15.72 14.92 -12.06
CA GLU A 121 16.11 14.69 -10.65
C GLU A 121 14.90 14.87 -9.73
N ILE A 122 14.05 13.83 -9.66
CA ILE A 122 12.81 13.85 -8.88
C ILE A 122 12.63 12.61 -8.00
N MET A 123 13.51 11.61 -8.13
CA MET A 123 13.44 10.42 -7.29
C MET A 123 13.69 10.86 -5.84
N PRO A 124 12.73 10.62 -4.92
CA PRO A 124 12.87 11.07 -3.54
C PRO A 124 13.93 10.24 -2.80
N THR A 125 14.43 10.76 -1.69
CA THR A 125 15.22 9.98 -0.73
C THR A 125 14.29 9.07 0.09
N TYR A 126 14.84 7.95 0.57
CA TYR A 126 14.12 6.95 1.37
C TYR A 126 14.83 6.74 2.71
N ASP A 127 15.00 7.82 3.47
CA ASP A 127 15.72 7.85 4.76
C ASP A 127 15.06 6.99 5.85
N GLU A 128 13.83 6.55 5.61
CA GLU A 128 13.05 5.68 6.50
C GLU A 128 13.33 4.19 6.30
N LEU A 129 13.99 3.79 5.21
CA LEU A 129 14.39 2.40 4.98
C LEU A 129 15.63 2.07 5.80
N ASP A 130 15.55 1.02 6.61
CA ASP A 130 16.74 0.47 7.25
C ASP A 130 17.58 -0.41 6.30
N GLU A 131 18.77 -0.83 6.74
CA GLU A 131 19.68 -1.64 5.93
C GLU A 131 19.05 -2.96 5.46
N ARG A 132 18.17 -3.55 6.26
CA ARG A 132 17.51 -4.82 5.93
C ARG A 132 16.44 -4.59 4.87
N GLU A 133 15.63 -3.55 5.04
CA GLU A 133 14.59 -3.16 4.08
C GLU A 133 15.18 -2.75 2.74
N LEU A 134 16.30 -2.01 2.74
CA LEU A 134 17.03 -1.68 1.52
C LEU A 134 17.53 -2.95 0.84
N ALA A 135 18.15 -3.89 1.57
CA ALA A 135 18.63 -5.14 1.00
C ALA A 135 17.48 -5.99 0.41
N ASP A 136 16.33 -6.04 1.08
CA ASP A 136 15.11 -6.69 0.57
C ASP A 136 14.64 -6.06 -0.74
N LEU A 137 14.55 -4.73 -0.78
CA LEU A 137 14.13 -3.99 -1.96
C LEU A 137 15.10 -4.20 -3.13
N VAL A 138 16.41 -4.14 -2.87
CA VAL A 138 17.43 -4.41 -3.89
C VAL A 138 17.28 -5.83 -4.43
N ALA A 139 17.15 -6.84 -3.57
CA ALA A 139 16.94 -8.22 -3.99
C ALA A 139 15.69 -8.37 -4.88
N PHE A 140 14.59 -7.70 -4.52
CA PHE A 140 13.39 -7.71 -5.37
C PHE A 140 13.65 -7.08 -6.74
N LEU A 141 14.41 -5.99 -6.82
CA LEU A 141 14.67 -5.29 -8.07
C LEU A 141 15.67 -6.03 -8.98
N THR A 142 16.62 -6.77 -8.40
CA THR A 142 17.71 -7.41 -9.18
C THR A 142 17.48 -8.90 -9.45
N GLU A 143 16.62 -9.58 -8.68
CA GLU A 143 16.41 -11.03 -8.81
C GLU A 143 15.05 -11.42 -9.44
N SER A 144 14.19 -10.46 -9.78
CA SER A 144 12.81 -10.70 -10.25
C SER A 144 12.62 -10.78 -11.76
#